data_AF-A0A8B6EX89-F1
#
_entry.id   AF-A0A8B6EX89-F1
#
_cell.length_a   1.000
_cell.length_b   1.000
_cell.length_c   1.000
_cell.angle_alpha   90.00
_cell.angle_beta   90.00
_cell.angle_gamma   90.00
#
_symmetry.space_group_name_H-M   'P 1'
#
loop_
_entity.id
_entity.type
_entity.pdbx_description
1 polymer ?
#
loop_
_entity_poly.entity_id
_entity_poly.type
_entity_poly.pdbx_seq_one_letter_code
_entity_poly.pdbx_strand_id
1 'polypeptide(L)'
;MAFDADKLVDAEILGEEALELKVENVDAFKLKQLELEHELKLKELEMKEMEKIKVKELEMKERLEMDKKEKEDEFKLKELEMKEREKIKELEMRERLEMEKMKIEMVKEESNTKIQPKSEYFDAAKNIRLVPRFCEKTVDKYFPQFAKIAHNLNWPKPYWTTMLQSVF
;
A
#
# COMPACT_ATOMS: atom_id res chain seq x y z
N MET A 1 -20.84 14.62 134.09
CA MET A 1 -20.03 15.40 133.13
C MET A 1 -18.90 14.51 132.66
N ALA A 2 -18.84 14.22 131.36
CA ALA A 2 -17.62 14.08 130.56
C ALA A 2 -18.06 13.65 129.15
N PHE A 3 -17.58 14.41 128.18
CA PHE A 3 -17.82 14.28 126.75
C PHE A 3 -17.18 13.02 126.18
N ASP A 4 -17.73 12.46 125.11
CA ASP A 4 -16.92 11.90 124.02
C ASP A 4 -17.66 12.07 122.70
N ALA A 5 -17.34 13.18 122.06
CA ALA A 5 -17.67 13.49 120.68
C ALA A 5 -16.40 13.25 119.88
N ASP A 6 -16.17 12.01 119.43
CA ASP A 6 -14.99 11.73 118.59
C ASP A 6 -15.19 10.52 117.67
N LYS A 7 -16.20 10.63 116.81
CA LYS A 7 -16.32 9.84 115.57
C LYS A 7 -16.93 10.70 114.48
N LEU A 8 -16.18 11.72 114.05
CA LEU A 8 -16.57 12.51 112.89
C LEU A 8 -15.33 12.99 112.14
N VAL A 9 -14.50 12.02 111.74
CA VAL A 9 -13.48 12.22 110.71
C VAL A 9 -13.48 10.93 109.88
N ASP A 10 -13.21 11.04 108.59
CA ASP A 10 -12.98 9.92 107.63
C ASP A 10 -14.13 9.53 106.70
N ALA A 11 -15.05 10.44 106.37
CA ALA A 11 -15.97 10.24 105.22
C ALA A 11 -15.77 11.23 104.07
N GLU A 12 -15.03 12.33 104.28
CA GLU A 12 -15.01 13.46 103.34
C GLU A 12 -13.72 13.58 102.52
N ILE A 13 -12.67 12.81 102.86
CA ILE A 13 -11.36 12.88 102.18
C ILE A 13 -11.31 11.98 100.92
N LEU A 14 -12.17 10.97 100.80
CA LEU A 14 -12.17 10.04 99.65
C LEU A 14 -13.05 10.48 98.46
N GLY A 15 -13.77 11.59 98.59
CA GLY A 15 -14.71 12.07 97.57
C GLY A 15 -14.07 12.90 96.46
N GLU A 16 -13.16 13.82 96.81
CA GLU A 16 -12.54 14.76 95.86
C GLU A 16 -11.51 14.06 94.96
N GLU A 17 -10.62 13.25 95.52
CA GLU A 17 -9.58 12.52 94.77
C GLU A 17 -10.18 11.49 93.79
N ALA A 18 -11.28 10.83 94.18
CA ALA A 18 -12.01 9.89 93.31
C ALA A 18 -12.83 10.60 92.22
N LEU A 19 -13.24 11.86 92.43
CA LEU A 19 -13.89 12.69 91.42
C LEU A 19 -12.86 13.23 90.43
N GLU A 20 -11.70 13.71 90.88
CA GLU A 20 -10.59 14.12 90.02
C GLU A 20 -10.10 12.98 89.12
N LEU A 21 -9.86 11.78 89.68
CA LEU A 21 -9.48 10.60 88.90
C LEU A 21 -10.53 10.22 87.84
N LYS A 22 -11.83 10.36 88.12
CA LYS A 22 -12.89 10.08 87.13
C LYS A 22 -12.96 11.16 86.05
N VAL A 23 -12.79 12.43 86.42
CA VAL A 23 -12.78 13.56 85.47
C VAL A 23 -11.58 13.45 84.54
N GLU A 24 -10.38 13.18 85.07
CA GLU A 24 -9.18 12.94 84.28
C GLU A 24 -9.32 11.74 83.34
N ASN A 25 -9.92 10.63 83.79
CA ASN A 25 -10.14 9.45 82.94
C ASN A 25 -11.17 9.71 81.82
N VAL A 26 -12.20 10.51 82.10
CA VAL A 26 -13.20 10.92 81.10
C VAL A 26 -12.60 11.87 80.08
N ASP A 27 -11.74 12.79 80.50
CA ASP A 27 -11.06 13.72 79.60
C ASP A 27 -9.97 13.03 78.77
N ALA A 28 -9.24 12.06 79.34
CA ALA A 28 -8.33 11.19 78.60
C ALA A 28 -9.06 10.33 77.55
N PHE A 29 -10.26 9.82 77.87
CA PHE A 29 -11.08 9.06 76.92
C PHE A 29 -11.58 9.93 75.76
N LYS A 30 -12.08 11.14 76.04
CA LYS A 30 -12.48 12.10 75.00
C LYS A 30 -11.30 12.50 74.11
N LEU A 31 -10.12 12.72 74.70
CA LEU A 31 -8.91 13.04 73.95
C LEU A 31 -8.56 11.92 72.96
N LYS A 32 -8.61 10.67 73.42
CA LYS A 32 -8.35 9.49 72.60
C LYS A 32 -9.39 9.26 71.50
N GLN A 33 -10.66 9.59 71.78
CA GLN A 33 -11.72 9.55 70.78
C GLN A 33 -11.49 10.59 69.67
N LEU A 34 -11.08 11.80 70.06
CA LEU A 34 -10.77 12.90 69.14
C LEU A 34 -9.53 12.60 68.29
N GLU A 35 -8.50 12.00 68.89
CA GLU A 35 -7.30 11.53 68.19
C GLU A 35 -7.63 10.45 67.15
N LEU A 36 -8.46 9.46 67.51
CA LEU A 36 -8.90 8.42 66.59
C LEU A 36 -9.72 8.99 65.42
N GLU A 37 -10.60 9.97 65.69
CA GLU A 37 -11.39 10.65 64.66
C GLU A 37 -10.49 11.44 63.69
N HIS A 38 -9.47 12.12 64.21
CA HIS A 38 -8.48 12.81 63.38
C HIS A 38 -7.66 11.82 62.53
N GLU A 39 -7.24 10.69 63.09
CA GLU A 39 -6.49 9.65 62.36
C GLU A 39 -7.33 9.04 61.22
N LEU A 40 -8.61 8.74 61.48
CA LEU A 40 -9.53 8.26 60.45
C LEU A 40 -9.70 9.29 59.33
N LYS A 41 -9.89 10.57 59.68
CA LYS A 41 -10.04 11.65 58.72
C LYS A 41 -8.79 11.85 57.85
N LEU A 42 -7.61 11.68 58.44
CA LEU A 42 -6.34 11.73 57.72
C LEU A 42 -6.22 10.56 56.72
N LYS A 43 -6.48 9.33 57.18
CA LYS A 43 -6.50 8.14 56.31
C LYS A 43 -7.49 8.25 55.15
N GLU A 44 -8.69 8.80 55.39
CA GLU A 44 -9.66 9.05 54.33
C GLU A 44 -9.16 10.03 53.27
N LEU A 45 -8.47 11.11 53.70
CA LEU A 45 -7.90 12.08 52.78
C LEU A 45 -6.77 11.45 51.94
N GLU A 46 -5.89 10.68 52.57
CA GLU A 46 -4.81 9.95 51.88
C GLU A 46 -5.37 8.98 50.84
N MET A 47 -6.40 8.20 51.20
CA MET A 47 -7.07 7.29 50.25
C MET A 47 -7.68 8.05 49.07
N LYS A 48 -8.34 9.19 49.31
CA LYS A 48 -8.92 10.02 48.25
C LYS A 48 -7.85 10.62 47.33
N GLU A 49 -6.69 11.01 47.86
CA GLU A 49 -5.59 11.50 47.04
C GLU A 49 -4.97 10.38 46.20
N MET A 50 -4.73 9.22 46.81
CA MET A 50 -4.25 8.03 46.09
C MET A 50 -5.20 7.62 44.97
N GLU A 51 -6.51 7.64 45.22
CA GLU A 51 -7.51 7.32 44.21
C GLU A 51 -7.50 8.32 43.05
N LYS A 52 -7.41 9.63 43.35
CA LYS A 52 -7.27 10.67 42.31
C LYS A 52 -6.01 10.50 41.47
N ILE A 53 -4.88 10.15 42.10
CA ILE A 53 -3.62 9.89 41.39
C ILE A 53 -3.78 8.68 40.47
N LYS A 54 -4.37 7.60 40.98
CA LYS A 54 -4.57 6.36 40.23
C LYS A 54 -5.52 6.55 39.04
N VAL A 55 -6.59 7.33 39.20
CA VAL A 55 -7.49 7.70 38.11
C VAL A 55 -6.74 8.47 37.03
N LYS A 56 -5.95 9.50 37.39
CA LYS A 56 -5.16 10.26 36.42
C LYS A 56 -4.12 9.40 35.70
N GLU A 57 -3.49 8.46 36.39
CA GLU A 57 -2.53 7.54 35.79
C GLU A 57 -3.20 6.62 34.76
N LEU A 58 -4.39 6.08 35.09
CA LEU A 58 -5.17 5.27 34.16
C LEU A 58 -5.61 6.08 32.94
N GLU A 59 -6.16 7.28 33.12
CA GLU A 59 -6.54 8.17 32.02
C GLU A 59 -5.35 8.51 31.10
N MET A 60 -4.18 8.77 31.69
CA MET A 60 -2.96 9.04 30.94
C MET A 60 -2.51 7.80 30.15
N LYS A 61 -2.59 6.62 30.76
CA LYS A 61 -2.24 5.36 30.11
C LYS A 61 -3.18 5.03 28.94
N GLU A 62 -4.49 5.18 29.12
CA GLU A 62 -5.48 4.99 28.07
C GLU A 62 -5.27 5.96 26.91
N ARG A 63 -4.97 7.24 27.20
CA ARG A 63 -4.63 8.24 26.18
C ARG A 63 -3.40 7.83 25.38
N LEU A 64 -2.34 7.36 26.04
CA LEU A 64 -1.13 6.90 25.36
C LEU A 64 -1.37 5.65 24.51
N GLU A 65 -2.24 4.74 24.96
CA GLU A 65 -2.60 3.54 24.21
C GLU A 65 -3.43 3.88 22.97
N MET A 66 -4.38 4.81 23.09
CA MET A 66 -5.13 5.33 21.94
C MET A 66 -4.21 6.03 20.93
N ASP A 67 -3.31 6.91 21.36
CA ASP A 67 -2.38 7.61 20.46
C ASP A 67 -1.45 6.63 19.72
N LYS A 68 -0.98 5.57 20.40
CA LYS A 68 -0.20 4.51 19.76
C LYS A 68 -1.00 3.77 18.70
N LYS A 69 -2.24 3.39 19.03
CA LYS A 69 -3.13 2.68 18.11
C LYS A 69 -3.47 3.54 16.89
N GLU A 70 -3.77 4.82 17.10
CA GLU A 70 -4.06 5.78 16.03
C GLU A 70 -2.87 5.93 15.07
N LYS A 71 -1.65 6.05 15.59
CA LYS A 71 -0.43 6.08 14.75
C LYS A 71 -0.20 4.79 13.99
N GLU A 72 -0.48 3.64 14.60
CA GLU A 72 -0.34 2.34 13.94
C GLU A 72 -1.35 2.21 12.79
N ASP A 73 -2.60 2.63 13.01
CA ASP A 73 -3.66 2.62 12.01
C ASP A 73 -3.37 3.63 10.88
N GLU A 74 -2.85 4.82 11.21
CA GLU A 74 -2.38 5.80 10.22
C GLU A 74 -1.26 5.23 9.34
N PHE A 75 -0.29 4.54 9.94
CA PHE A 75 0.80 3.92 9.21
C PHE A 75 0.31 2.82 8.26
N LYS A 76 -0.58 1.93 8.75
CA LYS A 76 -1.21 0.88 7.93
C LYS A 76 -2.01 1.46 6.77
N LEU A 77 -2.78 2.52 7.02
CA LEU A 77 -3.57 3.18 5.99
C LEU A 77 -2.67 3.77 4.90
N LYS A 78 -1.59 4.45 5.29
CA LYS A 78 -0.62 5.03 4.36
C LYS A 78 0.11 3.98 3.53
N GLU A 79 0.43 2.83 4.13
CA GLU A 79 1.03 1.69 3.42
C GLU A 79 0.06 1.13 2.37
N LEU A 80 -1.22 0.96 2.72
CA LEU A 80 -2.25 0.50 1.79
C LEU A 80 -2.44 1.47 0.62
N GLU A 81 -2.52 2.78 0.90
CA GLU A 81 -2.66 3.82 -0.12
C GLU A 81 -1.47 3.82 -1.10
N MET A 82 -0.24 3.69 -0.58
CA MET A 82 0.96 3.58 -1.42
C MET A 82 0.90 2.34 -2.32
N LYS A 83 0.52 1.19 -1.77
CA LYS A 83 0.42 -0.07 -2.50
C LYS A 83 -0.68 -0.03 -3.57
N GLU A 84 -1.81 0.61 -3.28
CA GLU A 84 -2.88 0.81 -4.26
C GLU A 84 -2.43 1.72 -5.39
N ARG A 85 -1.76 2.84 -5.08
CA ARG A 85 -1.21 3.74 -6.07
C ARG A 85 -0.16 3.07 -6.96
N GLU A 86 0.68 2.20 -6.42
CA GLU A 86 1.62 1.41 -7.22
C GLU A 86 0.91 0.44 -8.16
N LYS A 87 -0.12 -0.27 -7.67
CA LYS A 87 -0.94 -1.16 -8.52
C LYS A 87 -1.62 -0.39 -9.65
N ILE A 88 -2.19 0.78 -9.36
CA ILE A 88 -2.83 1.62 -10.39
C ILE A 88 -1.82 1.99 -11.47
N LYS A 89 -0.63 2.47 -11.09
CA LYS A 89 0.44 2.79 -12.04
C LYS A 89 0.90 1.59 -12.85
N GLU A 90 0.98 0.41 -12.24
CA GLU A 90 1.35 -0.82 -12.95
C GLU A 90 0.28 -1.19 -13.99
N LEU A 91 -1.00 -1.08 -13.63
CA LEU A 91 -2.11 -1.33 -14.55
C LEU A 91 -2.14 -0.32 -15.69
N GLU A 92 -1.98 0.98 -15.41
CA GLU A 92 -1.89 2.03 -16.43
C GLU A 92 -0.71 1.81 -17.39
N MET A 93 0.45 1.42 -16.86
CA MET A 93 1.62 1.09 -17.68
C MET A 93 1.37 -0.13 -18.56
N ARG A 94 0.73 -1.17 -18.01
CA ARG A 94 0.36 -2.38 -18.75
C ARG A 94 -0.62 -2.07 -19.88
N GLU A 95 -1.69 -1.33 -19.58
CA GLU A 95 -2.69 -0.91 -20.56
C GLU A 95 -2.06 -0.06 -21.67
N ARG A 96 -1.16 0.88 -21.31
CA ARG A 96 -0.41 1.67 -22.29
C ARG A 96 0.42 0.79 -23.22
N LEU A 97 1.12 -0.21 -22.68
CA LEU A 97 1.91 -1.15 -23.49
C LEU A 97 1.03 -2.01 -24.39
N GLU A 98 -0.14 -2.44 -23.90
CA GLU A 98 -1.11 -3.21 -24.68
C GLU A 98 -1.70 -2.38 -25.83
N MET A 99 -2.11 -1.14 -25.56
CA MET A 99 -2.55 -0.21 -26.60
C MET A 99 -1.46 0.07 -27.65
N GLU A 100 -0.21 0.23 -27.22
CA GLU A 100 0.90 0.44 -28.15
C GLU A 100 1.14 -0.79 -29.03
N LYS A 101 1.08 -2.00 -28.45
CA LYS A 101 1.16 -3.25 -29.21
C LYS A 101 0.05 -3.36 -30.25
N MET A 102 -1.19 -3.07 -29.86
CA MET A 102 -2.33 -3.10 -30.77
C MET A 102 -2.16 -2.08 -31.91
N LYS A 103 -1.68 -0.87 -31.62
CA LYS A 103 -1.36 0.14 -32.67
C LYS A 103 -0.29 -0.35 -33.64
N ILE A 104 0.78 -0.97 -33.13
CA ILE A 104 1.85 -1.53 -33.97
C ILE A 104 1.30 -2.66 -34.87
N GLU A 105 0.44 -3.53 -34.33
CA GLU A 105 -0.22 -4.59 -35.11
C GLU A 105 -1.11 -4.01 -36.21
N MET A 106 -1.93 -2.99 -35.91
CA MET A 106 -2.73 -2.29 -36.92
C MET A 106 -1.87 -1.66 -38.02
N VAL A 107 -0.77 -0.99 -37.68
CA VAL A 107 0.17 -0.43 -38.68
C VAL A 107 0.82 -1.53 -39.51
N LYS A 108 1.14 -2.68 -38.92
CA LYS A 108 1.65 -3.86 -39.66
C LYS A 108 0.59 -4.40 -40.62
N GLU A 109 -0.67 -4.51 -40.21
CA GLU A 109 -1.75 -4.95 -41.10
C GLU A 109 -2.04 -3.95 -42.21
N GLU A 110 -2.01 -2.64 -41.93
CA GLU A 110 -2.18 -1.58 -42.94
C GLU A 110 -1.02 -1.53 -43.94
N SER A 111 0.21 -1.79 -43.48
CA SER A 111 1.38 -1.89 -44.37
C SER A 111 1.41 -3.20 -45.16
N ASN A 112 0.92 -4.31 -44.60
CA ASN A 112 0.80 -5.60 -45.30
C ASN A 112 -0.35 -5.63 -46.31
N THR A 113 -1.37 -4.79 -46.15
CA THR A 113 -2.48 -4.65 -47.12
C THR A 113 -2.22 -3.60 -48.22
N LYS A 114 -1.31 -2.65 -48.01
CA LYS A 114 -0.90 -1.66 -49.03
C LYS A 114 0.35 -2.03 -49.84
N ILE A 115 1.05 -3.09 -49.47
CA ILE A 115 2.18 -3.62 -50.24
C ILE A 115 2.01 -5.13 -50.35
N GLN A 116 1.01 -5.58 -51.11
CA GLN A 116 1.40 -6.61 -52.06
C GLN A 116 2.47 -5.94 -52.93
N PRO A 117 3.72 -6.43 -52.99
CA PRO A 117 4.52 -6.08 -54.14
C PRO A 117 3.63 -6.53 -55.29
N LYS A 118 3.14 -5.60 -56.12
CA LYS A 118 2.84 -5.97 -57.50
C LYS A 118 4.06 -6.74 -57.89
N SER A 119 3.95 -8.06 -57.95
CA SER A 119 4.99 -8.85 -58.57
C SER A 119 5.25 -8.10 -59.86
N GLU A 120 6.50 -7.74 -60.10
CA GLU A 120 6.92 -7.30 -61.42
C GLU A 120 6.68 -8.52 -62.32
N TYR A 121 5.41 -8.74 -62.65
CA TYR A 121 4.98 -9.85 -63.45
C TYR A 121 5.58 -9.54 -64.80
N PHE A 122 6.55 -10.36 -65.18
CA PHE A 122 7.26 -10.20 -66.42
C PHE A 122 6.24 -10.25 -67.56
N ASP A 123 5.93 -9.08 -68.12
CA ASP A 123 4.93 -8.94 -69.18
C ASP A 123 5.54 -9.46 -70.48
N ALA A 124 5.26 -10.74 -70.72
CA ALA A 124 5.79 -11.44 -71.87
C ALA A 124 5.34 -10.79 -73.20
N ALA A 125 4.08 -10.36 -73.29
CA ALA A 125 3.50 -9.80 -74.50
C ALA A 125 4.12 -8.46 -74.90
N LYS A 126 4.64 -7.67 -73.94
CA LYS A 126 5.37 -6.43 -74.24
C LYS A 126 6.79 -6.70 -74.73
N ASN A 127 7.48 -7.65 -74.13
CA ASN A 127 8.89 -7.93 -74.42
C ASN A 127 9.09 -8.73 -75.71
N ILE A 128 8.08 -9.49 -76.15
CA ILE A 128 8.17 -10.31 -77.36
C ILE A 128 8.42 -9.51 -78.64
N ARG A 129 8.00 -8.25 -78.69
CA ARG A 129 8.23 -7.34 -79.83
C ARG A 129 9.70 -6.95 -80.00
N LEU A 130 10.50 -7.14 -78.95
CA LEU A 130 11.94 -6.85 -78.95
C LEU A 130 12.78 -8.06 -79.40
N VAL A 131 12.15 -9.23 -79.53
CA VAL A 131 12.80 -10.46 -79.96
C VAL A 131 12.99 -10.42 -81.48
N PRO A 132 14.21 -10.71 -81.99
CA PRO A 132 14.42 -10.86 -83.42
C PRO A 132 13.48 -11.92 -84.01
N ARG A 133 13.16 -11.84 -85.30
CA ARG A 133 12.36 -12.90 -85.94
C ARG A 133 13.20 -14.18 -86.08
N PHE A 134 12.62 -15.30 -85.69
CA PHE A 134 13.25 -16.61 -85.87
C PHE A 134 13.36 -16.96 -87.36
N CYS A 135 14.53 -17.46 -87.78
CA CYS A 135 14.76 -17.96 -89.13
C CYS A 135 15.59 -19.25 -89.05
N GLU A 136 15.04 -20.33 -89.59
CA GLU A 136 15.64 -21.67 -89.56
C GLU A 136 16.99 -21.73 -90.32
N LYS A 137 17.19 -20.85 -91.29
CA LYS A 137 18.46 -20.75 -92.04
C LYS A 137 19.60 -20.12 -91.24
N THR A 138 19.30 -19.43 -90.13
CA THR A 138 20.29 -18.64 -89.36
C THR A 138 20.16 -18.88 -87.86
N VAL A 139 19.91 -20.13 -87.46
CA VAL A 139 19.76 -20.54 -86.06
C VAL A 139 21.02 -20.21 -85.24
N ASP A 140 22.21 -20.43 -85.81
CA ASP A 140 23.50 -20.18 -85.16
C ASP A 140 23.69 -18.72 -84.75
N LYS A 141 23.03 -17.77 -85.44
CA LYS A 141 23.10 -16.34 -85.14
C LYS A 141 21.96 -15.87 -84.24
N TYR A 142 20.82 -16.55 -84.30
CA TYR A 142 19.60 -16.15 -83.61
C TYR A 142 19.70 -16.30 -82.09
N PHE A 143 20.12 -17.46 -81.59
CA PHE A 143 20.17 -17.71 -80.14
C PHE A 143 21.15 -16.79 -79.39
N PRO A 144 22.37 -16.51 -79.91
CA PRO A 144 23.25 -15.52 -79.30
C PRO A 144 22.65 -14.11 -79.24
N GLN A 145 21.92 -13.69 -80.29
CA GLN A 145 21.25 -12.38 -80.33
C GLN A 145 20.12 -12.32 -79.32
N PHE A 146 19.29 -13.36 -79.24
CA PHE A 146 18.23 -13.49 -78.26
C PHE A 146 18.78 -13.44 -76.82
N ALA A 147 19.80 -14.25 -76.51
CA ALA A 147 20.40 -14.30 -75.18
C ALA A 147 21.01 -12.96 -74.77
N LYS A 148 21.62 -12.23 -75.71
CA LYS A 148 22.14 -10.88 -75.47
C LYS A 148 21.04 -9.90 -75.09
N ILE A 149 19.91 -9.93 -75.78
CA ILE A 149 18.75 -9.07 -75.48
C ILE A 149 18.15 -9.43 -74.12
N ALA A 150 17.94 -10.72 -73.87
CA ALA A 150 17.38 -11.21 -72.62
C ALA A 150 18.27 -10.88 -71.41
N HIS A 151 19.59 -10.94 -71.58
CA HIS A 151 20.54 -10.55 -70.53
C HIS A 151 20.55 -9.03 -70.30
N ASN A 152 20.57 -8.23 -71.36
CA ASN A 152 20.55 -6.77 -71.25
C ASN A 152 19.29 -6.23 -70.57
N LEU A 153 18.15 -6.92 -70.75
CA LEU A 153 16.86 -6.54 -70.19
C LEU A 153 16.50 -7.30 -68.92
N ASN A 154 17.43 -8.09 -68.36
CA ASN A 154 17.24 -8.90 -67.15
C ASN A 154 15.98 -9.78 -67.19
N TRP A 155 15.66 -10.36 -68.34
CA TRP A 155 14.48 -11.21 -68.49
C TRP A 155 14.59 -12.49 -67.65
N PRO A 156 13.52 -12.92 -66.94
CA PRO A 156 13.58 -14.13 -66.14
C PRO A 156 13.65 -15.38 -67.03
N LYS A 157 14.63 -16.26 -66.74
CA LYS A 157 14.88 -17.50 -67.50
C LYS A 157 13.64 -18.36 -67.76
N PRO A 158 12.68 -18.53 -66.83
CA PRO A 158 11.48 -19.34 -67.08
C PRO A 158 10.63 -18.87 -68.26
N TYR A 159 10.69 -17.58 -68.61
CA TYR A 159 9.88 -16.99 -69.69
C TYR A 159 10.64 -16.92 -71.03
N TRP A 160 11.92 -17.30 -71.08
CA TRP A 160 12.71 -17.21 -72.32
C TRP A 160 12.15 -18.11 -73.41
N THR A 161 11.68 -19.30 -73.06
CA THR A 161 11.07 -20.22 -74.03
C THR A 161 9.71 -19.72 -74.54
N THR A 162 8.94 -19.03 -73.70
CA THR A 162 7.67 -18.38 -74.11
C THR A 162 7.88 -17.27 -75.14
N MET A 163 9.07 -16.66 -75.18
CA MET A 163 9.44 -15.63 -76.15
C MET A 163 9.85 -16.17 -77.52
N LEU A 164 10.16 -17.46 -77.62
CA LEU A 164 10.60 -18.09 -78.86
C LEU A 164 9.38 -18.33 -79.77
N GLN A 165 8.92 -17.29 -80.45
CA GLN A 165 7.91 -17.43 -81.49
C GLN A 165 8.55 -17.86 -82.81
N SER A 166 8.10 -19.01 -83.33
CA SER A 166 8.30 -19.34 -84.74
C SER A 166 7.31 -18.50 -85.54
N VAL A 167 7.82 -17.53 -86.31
CA VAL A 167 7.00 -16.84 -87.32
C VAL A 167 6.81 -17.84 -88.46
N PHE A 168 5.58 -18.28 -88.72
CA PHE A 168 5.22 -18.91 -89.99
C PHE A 168 5.01 -17.84 -91.05
#